data_AF-B8GR57-F1
#
_entry.id   AF-B8GR57-F1
#
_cell.length_a   1.000
_cell.length_b   1.000
_cell.length_c   1.000
_cell.angle_alpha   90.00
_cell.angle_beta   90.00
_cell.angle_gamma   90.00
#
_symmetry.space_group_name_H-M   'P 1'
#
loop_
_entity.id
_entity.type
_entity.pdbx_description
1 polymer ?
#
loop_
_entity_poly.entity_id
_entity_poly.type
_entity_poly.pdbx_seq_one_letter_code
_entity_poly.pdbx_strand_id
1 'polypeptide(L)'
;MSAQAPVHPADHSPAGWLDEALAGAEVVIFRSRLTDVRPLKSWLSRHPEVRVREVLMEMGSGEQRERFQGLKTRTDWETLPQVFIDGQFVGGQVEFFGHPLVTGRDVTPATPGASLPPVALVKALGYAGLVPFGVGLLMLLFGMPLPRDSAGAWLAAYGAVIATFLGAVHWGQALAGRFPAGQAGRAMVWAVVPSILAWLTLLLPVDWALPLQVALFALILAVDGRFGAQLGWPGYYRRLRLILSAAVMITLATAWLILLAIP
;
A
#
# COMPACT_ATOMS: atom_id res chain seq x y z
N MET A 1 -47.83 -3.56 -57.03
CA MET A 1 -47.49 -3.98 -55.64
C MET A 1 -46.08 -3.48 -55.36
N SER A 2 -45.97 -2.31 -54.72
CA SER A 2 -44.68 -1.68 -54.43
C SER A 2 -43.97 -2.40 -53.29
N ALA A 3 -42.71 -2.76 -53.54
CA ALA A 3 -41.78 -3.28 -52.55
C ALA A 3 -41.51 -2.21 -51.48
N GLN A 4 -41.76 -2.53 -50.21
CA GLN A 4 -41.28 -1.75 -49.08
C GLN A 4 -39.77 -1.94 -48.98
N ALA A 5 -39.03 -0.84 -49.13
CA ALA A 5 -37.62 -0.77 -48.85
C ALA A 5 -37.36 -1.02 -47.35
N PRO A 6 -36.27 -1.71 -46.98
CA PRO A 6 -35.92 -1.90 -45.58
C PRO A 6 -35.61 -0.56 -44.92
N VAL A 7 -36.25 -0.32 -43.77
CA VAL A 7 -36.02 0.85 -42.91
C VAL A 7 -34.57 0.84 -42.46
N HIS A 8 -33.86 1.91 -42.79
CA HIS A 8 -32.47 2.18 -42.40
C HIS A 8 -32.37 2.14 -40.86
N PRO A 9 -31.43 1.38 -40.26
CA PRO A 9 -31.21 1.45 -38.82
C PRO A 9 -30.79 2.87 -38.46
N ALA A 10 -31.41 3.38 -37.40
CA ALA A 10 -31.30 4.74 -36.94
C ALA A 10 -29.84 5.17 -36.77
N ASP A 11 -29.62 6.40 -37.22
CA ASP A 11 -28.41 7.20 -37.11
C ASP A 11 -28.11 7.48 -35.62
N HIS A 12 -27.60 6.48 -34.90
CA HIS A 12 -27.13 6.66 -33.52
C HIS A 12 -25.69 7.16 -33.57
N SER A 13 -25.53 8.47 -33.58
CA SER A 13 -24.21 9.08 -33.39
C SER A 13 -23.55 8.54 -32.11
N PRO A 14 -22.22 8.35 -32.07
CA PRO A 14 -21.50 7.86 -30.89
C PRO A 14 -21.70 8.69 -29.61
N ALA A 15 -22.29 9.89 -29.70
CA ALA A 15 -22.57 10.77 -28.57
C ALA A 15 -23.96 10.53 -27.96
N GLY A 16 -24.99 10.20 -28.76
CA GLY A 16 -26.38 10.17 -28.29
C GLY A 16 -26.65 9.07 -27.26
N TRP A 17 -26.02 7.90 -27.41
CA TRP A 17 -26.22 6.78 -26.48
C TRP A 17 -25.64 7.06 -25.09
N LEU A 18 -24.58 7.88 -24.99
CA LEU A 18 -23.96 8.21 -23.71
C LEU A 18 -24.84 9.20 -22.94
N ASP A 19 -25.34 10.23 -23.62
CA ASP A 19 -26.27 11.20 -23.02
C ASP A 19 -27.55 10.51 -22.55
N GLU A 20 -28.07 9.55 -23.32
CA GLU A 20 -29.20 8.70 -22.93
C GLU A 20 -28.87 7.82 -21.71
N ALA A 21 -27.67 7.23 -21.68
CA ALA A 21 -27.22 6.43 -20.54
C ALA A 21 -27.12 7.26 -19.25
N LEU A 22 -26.67 8.51 -19.35
CA LEU A 22 -26.53 9.44 -18.23
C LEU A 22 -27.86 10.08 -17.79
N ALA A 23 -28.87 10.11 -18.66
CA ALA A 23 -30.13 10.78 -18.39
C ALA A 23 -30.93 10.14 -17.23
N GLY A 24 -31.28 10.96 -16.22
CA GLY A 24 -32.22 10.62 -15.15
C GLY A 24 -31.64 9.83 -13.98
N ALA A 25 -30.36 9.46 -14.01
CA ALA A 25 -29.65 8.82 -12.92
C ALA A 25 -28.68 9.80 -12.24
N GLU A 26 -28.61 9.75 -10.92
CA GLU A 26 -27.69 10.56 -10.12
C GLU A 26 -26.28 9.95 -10.18
N VAL A 27 -26.17 8.62 -10.16
CA VAL A 27 -24.91 7.90 -10.31
C VAL A 27 -25.01 6.90 -11.46
N VAL A 28 -24.07 6.94 -12.40
CA VAL A 28 -23.98 5.96 -13.49
C VAL A 28 -22.65 5.23 -13.43
N ILE A 29 -22.70 3.90 -13.41
CA ILE A 29 -21.52 3.04 -13.35
C ILE A 29 -21.42 2.24 -14.65
N PHE A 30 -20.41 2.55 -15.45
CA PHE A 30 -20.00 1.72 -16.57
C PHE A 30 -19.04 0.64 -16.06
N ARG A 31 -19.35 -0.63 -16.32
CA ARG A 31 -18.48 -1.75 -15.89
C ARG A 31 -18.43 -2.87 -16.92
N SER A 32 -17.39 -3.70 -16.86
CA SER A 32 -17.37 -4.98 -17.56
C SER A 32 -17.70 -6.13 -16.62
N ARG A 33 -17.89 -7.35 -17.16
CA ARG A 33 -18.05 -8.57 -16.35
C ARG A 33 -16.82 -8.87 -15.47
N LEU A 34 -15.63 -8.41 -15.87
CA LEU A 34 -14.36 -8.63 -15.17
C LEU A 34 -14.04 -7.53 -14.15
N THR A 35 -14.76 -6.41 -14.21
CA THR A 35 -14.52 -5.26 -13.33
C THR A 35 -15.12 -5.51 -11.96
N ASP A 36 -14.29 -5.45 -10.91
CA ASP A 36 -14.78 -5.51 -9.53
C ASP A 36 -15.50 -4.20 -9.18
N VAL A 37 -16.78 -4.31 -8.88
CA VAL A 37 -17.64 -3.22 -8.43
C VAL A 37 -18.31 -3.51 -7.09
N ARG A 38 -17.89 -4.58 -6.39
CA ARG A 38 -18.49 -4.97 -5.11
C ARG A 38 -18.49 -3.83 -4.10
N PRO A 39 -17.40 -3.04 -3.95
CA PRO A 39 -17.40 -1.95 -2.98
C PRO A 39 -18.39 -0.83 -3.34
N LEU A 40 -18.54 -0.47 -4.62
CA LEU A 40 -19.55 0.49 -5.07
C LEU A 40 -20.96 -0.04 -4.76
N LYS A 41 -21.23 -1.30 -5.11
CA LYS A 41 -22.54 -1.93 -4.87
C LYS A 41 -22.90 -1.96 -3.38
N SER A 42 -21.93 -2.30 -2.52
CA SER A 42 -22.12 -2.29 -1.06
C SER A 42 -22.33 -0.91 -0.47
N TRP A 43 -21.79 0.14 -1.10
CA TRP A 43 -22.06 1.52 -0.69
C TRP A 43 -23.46 1.96 -1.12
N LEU A 44 -23.81 1.69 -2.38
CA LEU A 44 -25.09 2.04 -2.97
C LEU A 44 -26.27 1.32 -2.31
N SER A 45 -26.11 0.07 -1.89
CA SER A 45 -27.15 -0.66 -1.16
C SER A 45 -27.46 -0.06 0.22
N ARG A 46 -26.50 0.68 0.82
CA ARG A 46 -26.69 1.43 2.07
C ARG A 46 -27.37 2.79 1.86
N HIS A 47 -27.43 3.26 0.62
CA HIS A 47 -27.93 4.59 0.23
C HIS A 47 -29.03 4.45 -0.84
N PRO A 48 -30.19 3.83 -0.52
CA PRO A 48 -31.26 3.58 -1.48
C PRO A 48 -31.90 4.86 -2.06
N GLU A 49 -31.66 6.01 -1.44
CA GLU A 49 -32.05 7.33 -1.95
C GLU A 49 -31.30 7.75 -3.21
N VAL A 50 -30.12 7.16 -3.47
CA VAL A 50 -29.30 7.47 -4.64
C VAL A 50 -29.82 6.74 -5.86
N ARG A 51 -30.22 7.49 -6.89
CA ARG A 51 -30.66 6.88 -8.15
C ARG A 51 -29.47 6.40 -8.96
N VAL A 52 -29.24 5.08 -8.97
CA VAL A 52 -28.12 4.46 -9.69
C VAL A 52 -28.58 3.81 -10.98
N ARG A 53 -27.76 3.95 -12.03
CA ARG A 53 -27.83 3.12 -13.23
C ARG A 53 -26.50 2.39 -13.47
N GLU A 54 -26.57 1.08 -13.66
CA GLU A 54 -25.42 0.26 -14.05
C GLU A 54 -25.50 -0.05 -15.54
N VAL A 55 -24.45 0.25 -16.29
CA VAL A 55 -24.36 -0.04 -17.72
C VAL A 55 -23.25 -1.05 -17.95
N LEU A 56 -23.63 -2.22 -18.45
CA LEU A 56 -22.69 -3.30 -18.73
C LEU A 56 -22.02 -3.08 -20.10
N MET A 57 -20.71 -2.88 -20.08
CA MET A 57 -19.84 -2.82 -21.25
C MET A 57 -19.34 -4.23 -21.57
N GLU A 58 -20.09 -4.95 -22.40
CA GLU A 58 -19.66 -6.24 -22.91
C GLU A 58 -18.64 -6.06 -24.05
N MET A 59 -17.77 -7.06 -24.26
CA MET A 59 -16.71 -6.99 -25.28
C MET A 59 -17.03 -7.85 -26.52
N GLY A 60 -18.28 -8.35 -26.58
CA GLY A 60 -18.70 -9.42 -27.47
C GLY A 60 -19.07 -8.97 -28.88
N SER A 61 -19.51 -7.72 -29.07
CA SER A 61 -19.87 -7.17 -30.38
C SER A 61 -19.01 -5.96 -30.77
N GLY A 62 -18.93 -5.68 -32.08
CA GLY A 62 -18.24 -4.48 -32.60
C GLY A 62 -18.84 -3.17 -32.07
N GLU A 63 -20.17 -3.09 -32.02
CA GLU A 63 -20.90 -1.94 -31.50
C GLU A 63 -20.56 -1.64 -30.03
N GLN A 64 -20.44 -2.66 -29.17
CA GLN A 64 -20.09 -2.45 -27.76
C GLN A 64 -18.64 -1.97 -27.58
N ARG A 65 -17.73 -2.41 -28.46
CA ARG A 65 -16.35 -1.92 -28.47
C ARG A 65 -16.29 -0.47 -28.90
N GLU A 66 -17.10 -0.07 -29.88
CA GLU A 66 -17.23 1.34 -30.28
C GLU A 66 -17.79 2.20 -29.14
N ARG A 67 -18.81 1.72 -28.42
CA ARG A 67 -19.33 2.41 -27.22
C ARG A 67 -18.24 2.57 -26.16
N PHE A 68 -17.46 1.52 -25.89
CA PHE A 68 -16.36 1.63 -24.92
C PHE A 68 -15.28 2.61 -25.39
N GLN A 69 -14.90 2.60 -26.68
CA GLN A 69 -13.94 3.56 -27.22
C GLN A 69 -14.47 5.00 -27.16
N GLY A 70 -15.74 5.22 -27.53
CA GLY A 70 -16.38 6.54 -27.41
C GLY A 70 -16.41 7.04 -25.96
N LEU A 71 -16.65 6.13 -25.00
CA LEU A 71 -16.55 6.44 -23.58
C LEU A 71 -15.14 6.88 -23.19
N LYS A 72 -14.10 6.14 -23.60
CA LYS A 72 -12.69 6.52 -23.35
C LYS A 72 -12.34 7.88 -23.93
N THR A 73 -12.74 8.15 -25.17
CA THR A 73 -12.48 9.44 -25.82
C THR A 73 -13.15 10.59 -25.08
N ARG A 74 -14.32 10.35 -24.48
CA ARG A 74 -15.05 11.37 -23.73
C ARG A 74 -14.46 11.64 -22.35
N THR A 75 -13.93 10.63 -21.68
CA THR A 75 -13.45 10.73 -20.30
C THR A 75 -11.94 10.86 -20.17
N ASP A 76 -11.19 10.64 -21.26
CA ASP A 76 -9.74 10.46 -21.27
C ASP A 76 -9.29 9.37 -20.27
N TRP A 77 -10.13 8.33 -20.10
CA TRP A 77 -9.92 7.29 -19.10
C TRP A 77 -9.92 5.89 -19.71
N GLU A 78 -8.85 5.13 -19.48
CA GLU A 78 -8.60 3.89 -20.23
C GLU A 78 -9.29 2.64 -19.67
N THR A 79 -9.70 2.65 -18.40
CA THR A 79 -10.11 1.46 -17.66
C THR A 79 -11.57 1.53 -17.20
N LEU A 80 -12.12 0.39 -16.78
CA LEU A 80 -13.40 0.29 -16.09
C LEU A 80 -13.13 -0.10 -14.61
N PRO A 81 -13.97 0.31 -13.64
CA PRO A 81 -15.24 1.00 -13.86
C PRO A 81 -15.04 2.48 -14.16
N GLN A 82 -15.96 3.08 -14.90
CA GLN A 82 -16.05 4.54 -15.05
C GLN A 82 -17.35 5.00 -14.41
N VAL A 83 -17.25 5.97 -13.52
CA VAL A 83 -18.36 6.44 -12.70
C VAL A 83 -18.65 7.89 -13.04
N PHE A 84 -19.94 8.17 -13.21
CA PHE A 84 -20.46 9.50 -13.43
C PHE A 84 -21.40 9.87 -12.30
N ILE A 85 -21.37 11.14 -11.91
CA ILE A 85 -22.28 11.73 -10.92
C ILE A 85 -22.91 12.97 -11.54
N ASP A 86 -24.24 13.03 -11.57
CA ASP A 86 -25.01 14.11 -12.19
C ASP A 86 -24.57 14.41 -13.63
N GLY A 87 -24.26 13.35 -14.40
CA GLY A 87 -23.77 13.44 -15.77
C GLY A 87 -22.31 13.88 -15.93
N GLN A 88 -21.60 14.20 -14.84
CA GLN A 88 -20.18 14.52 -14.86
C GLN A 88 -19.33 13.29 -14.61
N PHE A 89 -18.26 13.12 -15.38
CA PHE A 89 -17.29 12.04 -15.14
C PHE A 89 -16.49 12.31 -13.87
N VAL A 90 -16.41 11.32 -12.99
CA VAL A 90 -15.72 11.42 -11.70
C VAL A 90 -14.42 10.63 -11.67
N GLY A 91 -14.36 9.50 -12.38
CA GLY A 91 -13.20 8.61 -12.38
C GLY A 91 -13.61 7.14 -12.22
N GLY A 92 -12.74 6.36 -11.60
CA GLY A 92 -13.01 4.98 -11.23
C GLY A 92 -13.59 4.85 -9.83
N GLN A 93 -13.38 3.69 -9.24
CA GLN A 93 -13.86 3.39 -7.90
C GLN A 93 -13.26 4.30 -6.82
N VAL A 94 -11.97 4.62 -6.92
CA VAL A 94 -11.27 5.40 -5.89
C VAL A 94 -11.77 6.83 -5.86
N GLU A 95 -11.93 7.43 -7.04
CA GLU A 95 -12.40 8.80 -7.21
C GLU A 95 -13.87 8.94 -6.78
N PHE A 96 -14.71 7.94 -7.06
CA PHE A 96 -16.09 7.90 -6.57
C PHE A 96 -16.16 8.04 -5.04
N PHE A 97 -15.35 7.27 -4.30
CA PHE A 97 -15.33 7.36 -2.83
C PHE A 97 -14.72 8.65 -2.28
N GLY A 98 -13.96 9.39 -3.09
CA GLY A 98 -13.46 10.72 -2.75
C GLY A 98 -14.45 11.86 -3.05
N HIS A 99 -15.52 11.61 -3.79
CA HIS A 99 -16.42 12.65 -4.26
C HIS A 99 -17.25 13.27 -3.10
N PRO A 100 -17.51 14.60 -3.09
CA PRO A 100 -18.30 15.28 -2.05
C PRO A 100 -19.69 14.68 -1.78
N LEU A 101 -20.33 14.16 -2.83
CA LEU A 101 -21.61 13.44 -2.70
C LEU A 101 -21.52 12.20 -1.81
N VAL A 102 -20.37 11.52 -1.84
CA VAL A 102 -20.12 10.29 -1.08
C VAL A 102 -19.53 10.61 0.29
N THR A 103 -18.54 11.51 0.35
CA THR A 103 -17.89 11.94 1.59
C THR A 103 -18.78 12.82 2.47
N GLY A 104 -19.75 13.54 1.88
CA GLY A 104 -20.74 14.34 2.61
C GLY A 104 -21.94 13.53 3.13
N ARG A 105 -22.20 12.33 2.56
CA ARG A 105 -23.26 11.40 3.02
C ARG A 105 -22.73 10.38 4.01
N ASP A 106 -21.50 9.92 3.85
CA ASP A 106 -20.79 9.11 4.83
C ASP A 106 -19.87 10.01 5.70
N VAL A 107 -20.44 10.72 6.67
CA VAL A 107 -19.66 11.13 7.87
C VAL A 107 -19.54 9.90 8.79
N THR A 108 -18.87 8.85 8.30
CA THR A 108 -18.35 7.74 9.11
C THR A 108 -17.08 7.23 8.43
N PRO A 109 -15.98 7.00 9.17
CA PRO A 109 -14.64 6.89 8.61
C PRO A 109 -14.46 5.60 7.80
N ALA A 110 -13.63 5.70 6.75
CA ALA A 110 -12.90 4.63 6.05
C ALA A 110 -13.40 3.17 6.22
N THR A 111 -13.89 2.57 5.12
CA THR A 111 -13.94 1.12 4.86
C THR A 111 -14.41 0.22 6.03
N PRO A 112 -15.69 -0.21 6.07
CA PRO A 112 -16.13 -1.28 6.98
C PRO A 112 -15.48 -2.61 6.57
N GLY A 113 -14.42 -2.99 7.28
CA GLY A 113 -13.72 -4.28 7.09
C GLY A 113 -12.23 -4.27 7.41
N ALA A 114 -11.56 -3.11 7.38
CA ALA A 114 -10.17 -3.00 7.82
C ALA A 114 -10.14 -2.62 9.31
N SER A 115 -10.42 -3.56 10.20
CA SER A 115 -10.12 -3.35 11.63
C SER A 115 -8.63 -3.06 11.75
N LEU A 116 -8.26 -1.87 12.26
CA LEU A 116 -6.87 -1.57 12.58
C LEU A 116 -6.35 -2.70 13.49
N PRO A 117 -5.15 -3.26 13.23
CA PRO A 117 -4.63 -4.33 14.05
C PRO A 117 -4.60 -3.88 15.51
N PRO A 118 -5.01 -4.73 16.48
CA PRO A 118 -5.00 -4.37 17.88
C PRO A 118 -3.63 -3.82 18.28
N VAL A 119 -3.59 -2.67 18.96
CA VAL A 119 -2.31 -2.05 19.39
C VAL A 119 -1.47 -3.02 20.22
N ALA A 120 -2.14 -3.89 20.99
CA ALA A 120 -1.49 -4.97 21.74
C ALA A 120 -0.74 -5.96 20.83
N LEU A 121 -1.34 -6.37 19.70
CA LEU A 121 -0.70 -7.28 18.75
C LEU A 121 0.52 -6.62 18.09
N VAL A 122 0.41 -5.36 17.69
CA VAL A 122 1.55 -4.61 17.11
C VAL A 122 2.72 -4.53 18.09
N LYS A 123 2.45 -4.23 19.36
CA LYS A 123 3.47 -4.22 20.42
C LYS A 123 4.06 -5.61 20.64
N ALA A 124 3.21 -6.64 20.76
CA ALA A 124 3.64 -8.01 21.01
C ALA A 124 4.57 -8.51 19.89
N LEU A 125 4.21 -8.32 18.63
CA LEU A 125 5.04 -8.69 17.48
C LEU A 125 6.34 -7.87 17.44
N GLY A 126 6.28 -6.58 17.75
CA GLY A 126 7.46 -5.72 17.83
C GLY A 126 8.48 -6.20 18.88
N TYR A 127 8.02 -6.51 20.09
CA TYR A 127 8.88 -7.03 21.15
C TYR A 127 9.33 -8.48 20.92
N ALA A 128 8.48 -9.33 20.33
CA ALA A 128 8.86 -10.68 19.93
C ALA A 128 10.01 -10.67 18.91
N GLY A 129 10.08 -9.64 18.06
CA GLY A 129 11.21 -9.40 17.17
C GLY A 129 12.54 -9.13 17.88
N LEU A 130 12.58 -8.86 19.19
CA LEU A 130 13.83 -8.75 19.95
C LEU A 130 14.38 -10.10 20.42
N VAL A 131 13.58 -11.17 20.38
CA VAL A 131 13.97 -12.48 20.93
C VAL A 131 15.26 -13.01 20.30
N PRO A 132 15.44 -13.04 18.96
CA PRO A 132 16.67 -13.58 18.40
C PRO A 132 17.91 -12.72 18.69
N PHE A 133 17.76 -11.40 18.92
CA PHE A 133 18.85 -10.55 19.40
C PHE A 133 19.25 -10.89 20.84
N GLY A 134 18.26 -11.05 21.73
CA GLY A 134 18.51 -11.46 23.11
C GLY A 134 19.19 -12.84 23.17
N VAL A 135 18.71 -13.80 22.38
CA VAL A 135 19.34 -15.12 22.26
C VAL A 135 20.78 -15.02 21.78
N GLY A 136 21.07 -14.27 20.70
CA GLY A 136 22.43 -14.11 20.21
C GLY A 136 23.37 -13.44 21.22
N LEU A 137 22.87 -12.45 21.99
CA LEU A 137 23.65 -11.82 23.05
C LEU A 137 23.93 -12.79 24.22
N LEU A 138 22.94 -13.59 24.63
CA LEU A 138 23.12 -14.62 25.65
C LEU A 138 24.13 -15.69 25.20
N MET A 139 24.10 -16.09 23.92
CA MET A 139 25.09 -17.01 23.36
C MET A 139 26.51 -16.45 23.49
N LEU A 140 26.72 -15.15 23.24
CA LEU A 140 28.02 -14.49 23.40
C LEU A 140 28.47 -14.41 24.86
N LEU A 141 27.55 -14.11 25.78
CA LEU A 141 27.86 -13.94 27.21
C LEU A 141 28.16 -15.28 27.91
N PHE A 142 27.43 -16.34 27.57
CA PHE A 142 27.50 -17.62 28.28
C PHE A 142 28.20 -18.74 27.49
N GLY A 143 28.54 -18.51 26.22
CA GLY A 143 29.28 -19.49 25.41
C GLY A 143 28.50 -20.77 25.07
N MET A 144 27.17 -20.70 24.99
CA MET A 144 26.29 -21.83 24.64
C MET A 144 25.40 -21.48 23.46
N PRO A 145 25.02 -22.40 22.55
CA PRO A 145 25.65 -23.66 22.13
C PRO A 145 26.56 -23.50 20.89
N LEU A 146 26.70 -22.28 20.37
CA LEU A 146 27.46 -21.98 19.15
C LEU A 146 28.79 -21.28 19.48
N PRO A 147 29.82 -21.42 18.62
CA PRO A 147 31.02 -20.60 18.69
C PRO A 147 30.67 -19.10 18.68
N ARG A 148 31.49 -18.27 19.34
CA ARG A 148 31.23 -16.82 19.45
C ARG A 148 31.11 -16.13 18.09
N ASP A 149 31.92 -16.51 17.12
CA ASP A 149 31.83 -16.01 15.74
C ASP A 149 30.48 -16.35 15.09
N SER A 150 29.95 -17.54 15.38
CA SER A 150 28.64 -17.96 14.91
C SER A 150 27.51 -17.18 15.59
N ALA A 151 27.67 -16.79 16.86
CA ALA A 151 26.72 -15.92 17.55
C ALA A 151 26.76 -14.47 17.01
N GLY A 152 27.94 -13.97 16.65
CA GLY A 152 28.08 -12.69 15.94
C GLY A 152 27.43 -12.73 14.55
N ALA A 153 27.67 -13.79 13.79
CA ALA A 153 27.01 -14.02 12.50
C ALA A 153 25.49 -14.17 12.64
N TRP A 154 25.00 -14.83 13.68
CA TRP A 154 23.58 -14.92 14.01
C TRP A 154 22.95 -13.54 14.20
N LEU A 155 23.59 -12.68 15.00
CA LEU A 155 23.14 -11.32 15.25
C LEU A 155 23.15 -10.47 13.97
N ALA A 156 24.21 -10.56 13.18
CA ALA A 156 24.33 -9.84 11.91
C ALA A 156 23.26 -10.31 10.90
N ALA A 157 23.07 -11.62 10.74
CA ALA A 157 22.09 -12.19 9.84
C ALA A 157 20.66 -11.76 10.22
N TYR A 158 20.31 -11.85 11.50
CA TYR A 158 18.99 -11.43 11.96
C TYR A 158 18.80 -9.91 11.90
N GLY A 159 19.84 -9.13 12.19
CA GLY A 159 19.88 -7.68 11.99
C GLY A 159 19.54 -7.31 10.54
N ALA A 160 20.08 -8.04 9.58
CA ALA A 160 19.79 -7.81 8.16
C ALA A 160 18.35 -8.15 7.76
N VAL A 161 17.78 -9.22 8.31
CA VAL A 161 16.35 -9.58 8.13
C VAL A 161 15.46 -8.45 8.65
N ILE A 162 15.73 -7.94 9.84
CA ILE A 162 14.94 -6.86 10.43
C ILE A 162 15.10 -5.56 9.62
N ALA A 163 16.31 -5.18 9.23
CA ALA A 163 16.54 -3.97 8.42
C ALA A 163 15.74 -4.03 7.09
N THR A 164 15.70 -5.19 6.44
CA THR A 164 14.91 -5.43 5.23
C THR A 164 13.41 -5.25 5.49
N PHE A 165 12.90 -5.80 6.60
CA PHE A 165 11.51 -5.64 7.01
C PHE A 165 11.14 -4.18 7.28
N LEU A 166 12.03 -3.40 7.91
CA LEU A 166 11.81 -1.96 8.16
C LEU A 166 11.73 -1.16 6.87
N GLY A 167 12.62 -1.44 5.90
CA GLY A 167 12.57 -0.82 4.58
C GLY A 167 11.23 -1.06 3.89
N ALA A 168 10.78 -2.31 3.84
CA ALA A 168 9.57 -2.74 3.14
C ALA A 168 8.28 -1.99 3.56
N VAL A 169 8.20 -1.46 4.78
CA VAL A 169 7.06 -0.66 5.27
C VAL A 169 6.73 0.51 4.33
N HIS A 170 7.74 1.09 3.68
CA HIS A 170 7.59 2.25 2.81
C HIS A 170 6.88 1.92 1.49
N TRP A 171 7.03 0.69 0.96
CA TRP A 171 6.23 0.24 -0.18
C TRP A 171 4.75 0.17 0.18
N GLY A 172 4.41 -0.39 1.35
CA GLY A 172 3.02 -0.48 1.79
C GLY A 172 2.36 0.90 1.91
N GLN A 173 3.09 1.90 2.41
CA GLN A 173 2.60 3.27 2.53
C GLN A 173 2.52 4.00 1.18
N ALA A 174 3.47 3.75 0.27
CA ALA A 174 3.48 4.29 -1.08
C ALA A 174 2.33 3.73 -1.93
N LEU A 175 2.13 2.41 -1.93
CA LEU A 175 1.02 1.76 -2.65
C LEU A 175 -0.35 2.12 -2.05
N ALA A 176 -0.41 2.47 -0.76
CA ALA A 176 -1.61 2.98 -0.11
C ALA A 176 -1.88 4.47 -0.39
N GLY A 177 -1.12 5.12 -1.28
CA GLY A 177 -1.34 6.52 -1.68
C GLY A 177 -1.10 7.53 -0.56
N ARG A 178 -0.34 7.18 0.49
CA ARG A 178 -0.13 8.08 1.65
C ARG A 178 0.92 9.16 1.44
N PHE A 179 1.62 9.15 0.31
CA PHE A 179 2.65 10.13 -0.01
C PHE A 179 2.18 11.13 -1.06
N PRO A 180 2.54 12.43 -0.94
CA PRO A 180 2.35 13.42 -2.00
C PRO A 180 3.08 13.02 -3.30
N ALA A 181 2.59 13.53 -4.44
CA ALA A 181 3.20 13.32 -5.75
C ALA A 181 4.71 13.67 -5.72
N GLY A 182 5.55 12.75 -6.20
CA GLY A 182 7.02 12.88 -6.20
C GLY A 182 7.75 12.36 -4.96
N GLN A 183 7.08 12.20 -3.81
CA GLN A 183 7.70 11.62 -2.60
C GLN A 183 7.57 10.09 -2.53
N ALA A 184 6.53 9.53 -3.17
CA ALA A 184 6.30 8.08 -3.23
C ALA A 184 7.52 7.34 -3.83
N GLY A 185 8.10 7.85 -4.92
CA GLY A 185 9.28 7.25 -5.54
C GLY A 185 10.49 7.22 -4.60
N ARG A 186 10.72 8.30 -3.83
CA ARG A 186 11.81 8.34 -2.83
C ARG A 186 11.59 7.34 -1.71
N ALA A 187 10.35 7.19 -1.24
CA ALA A 187 10.00 6.19 -0.23
C ALA A 187 10.20 4.76 -0.75
N MET A 188 9.88 4.49 -2.01
CA MET A 188 10.11 3.19 -2.66
C MET A 188 11.59 2.87 -2.82
N VAL A 189 12.42 3.84 -3.21
CA VAL A 189 13.88 3.69 -3.24
C VAL A 189 14.41 3.42 -1.83
N TRP A 190 13.97 4.22 -0.86
CA TRP A 190 14.35 4.04 0.54
C TRP A 190 13.96 2.66 1.07
N ALA A 191 12.88 2.04 0.60
CA ALA A 191 12.51 0.70 1.04
C ALA A 191 13.53 -0.38 0.67
N VAL A 192 14.30 -0.17 -0.39
CA VAL A 192 15.28 -1.12 -0.91
C VAL A 192 16.67 -0.87 -0.33
N VAL A 193 17.02 0.39 -0.04
CA VAL A 193 18.35 0.77 0.46
C VAL A 193 18.76 0.01 1.73
N PRO A 194 17.94 -0.09 2.80
CA PRO A 194 18.26 -0.87 4.00
C PRO A 194 18.58 -2.32 3.69
N SER A 195 17.84 -2.96 2.77
CA SER A 195 18.03 -4.36 2.41
C SER A 195 19.37 -4.58 1.71
N ILE A 196 19.73 -3.70 0.77
CA ILE A 196 21.03 -3.75 0.09
C ILE A 196 22.16 -3.50 1.08
N LEU A 197 22.09 -2.44 1.88
CA LEU A 197 23.13 -2.11 2.85
C LEU A 197 23.29 -3.23 3.88
N ALA A 198 22.20 -3.77 4.39
CA ALA A 198 22.21 -4.88 5.33
C ALA A 198 22.83 -6.14 4.71
N TRP A 199 22.46 -6.50 3.48
CA TRP A 199 23.08 -7.62 2.78
C TRP A 199 24.58 -7.42 2.59
N LEU A 200 25.03 -6.22 2.21
CA LEU A 200 26.46 -5.90 2.08
C LEU A 200 27.21 -6.09 3.40
N THR A 201 26.60 -5.78 4.56
CA THR A 201 27.25 -6.04 5.86
C THR A 201 27.49 -7.53 6.12
N LEU A 202 26.68 -8.43 5.56
CA LEU A 202 26.85 -9.88 5.72
C LEU A 202 28.03 -10.45 4.92
N LEU A 203 28.54 -9.70 3.94
CA LEU A 203 29.71 -10.08 3.15
C LEU A 203 31.03 -9.70 3.84
N LEU A 204 30.95 -8.96 4.95
CA LEU A 204 32.09 -8.49 5.71
C LEU A 204 32.35 -9.39 6.93
N PRO A 205 33.58 -9.38 7.48
CA PRO A 205 33.84 -9.96 8.79
C PRO A 205 32.91 -9.36 9.86
N VAL A 206 32.57 -10.16 10.87
CA VAL A 206 31.63 -9.78 11.95
C VAL A 206 32.04 -8.47 12.64
N ASP A 207 33.35 -8.25 12.78
CA ASP A 207 33.93 -7.03 13.37
C ASP A 207 33.53 -5.74 12.65
N TRP A 208 33.28 -5.83 11.34
CA TRP A 208 32.79 -4.72 10.52
C TRP A 208 31.28 -4.77 10.35
N ALA A 209 30.70 -5.96 10.26
CA ALA A 209 29.27 -6.14 10.05
C ALA A 209 28.44 -5.49 11.17
N LEU A 210 28.79 -5.76 12.44
CA LEU A 210 28.04 -5.28 13.60
C LEU A 210 28.01 -3.73 13.73
N PRO A 211 29.15 -3.00 13.73
CA PRO A 211 29.13 -1.55 13.85
C PRO A 211 28.48 -0.87 12.64
N LEU A 212 28.64 -1.42 11.43
CA LEU A 212 27.95 -0.90 10.24
C LEU A 212 26.44 -1.11 10.34
N GLN A 213 25.97 -2.24 10.89
CA GLN A 213 24.55 -2.44 11.16
C GLN A 213 24.02 -1.49 12.25
N VAL A 214 24.80 -1.17 13.29
CA VAL A 214 24.42 -0.12 14.27
C VAL A 214 24.20 1.22 13.56
N ALA A 215 25.13 1.63 12.69
CA ALA A 215 24.99 2.85 11.89
C ALA A 215 23.78 2.79 10.95
N LEU A 216 23.53 1.63 10.33
CA LEU A 216 22.37 1.41 9.48
C LEU A 216 21.05 1.55 10.25
N PHE A 217 20.93 0.94 11.44
CA PHE A 217 19.72 1.08 12.27
C PHE A 217 19.50 2.52 12.75
N ALA A 218 20.57 3.26 13.05
CA ALA A 218 20.49 4.69 13.35
C ALA A 218 19.98 5.49 12.14
N LEU A 219 20.49 5.20 10.93
CA LEU A 219 20.01 5.82 9.69
C LEU A 219 18.54 5.48 9.43
N ILE A 220 18.12 4.23 9.60
CA ILE A 220 16.73 3.80 9.47
C ILE A 220 15.85 4.57 10.44
N LEU A 221 16.22 4.64 11.72
CA LEU A 221 15.46 5.37 12.72
C LEU A 221 15.33 6.87 12.38
N ALA A 222 16.40 7.49 11.86
CA ALA A 222 16.38 8.89 11.47
C ALA A 222 15.46 9.15 10.26
N VAL A 223 15.52 8.29 9.24
CA VAL A 223 14.68 8.41 8.04
C VAL A 223 13.22 8.10 8.37
N ASP A 224 12.95 7.04 9.13
CA ASP A 224 11.62 6.68 9.63
C ASP A 224 11.02 7.81 10.49
N GLY A 225 11.85 8.52 11.26
CA GLY A 225 11.40 9.68 12.04
C GLY A 225 10.89 10.82 11.15
N ARG A 226 11.59 11.10 10.04
CA ARG A 226 11.17 12.11 9.05
C ARG A 226 9.89 11.71 8.33
N PHE A 227 9.83 10.48 7.83
CA PHE A 227 8.63 9.97 7.17
C PHE A 227 7.45 9.86 8.13
N GLY A 228 7.67 9.41 9.36
CA GLY A 228 6.64 9.31 10.38
C GLY A 228 6.07 10.66 10.82
N ALA A 229 6.86 11.73 10.76
CA ALA A 229 6.36 13.09 10.96
C ALA A 229 5.50 13.56 9.78
N GLN A 230 5.91 13.28 8.54
CA GLN A 230 5.17 13.65 7.33
C GLN A 230 3.87 12.87 7.14
N LEU A 231 3.88 11.57 7.46
CA LEU A 231 2.76 10.64 7.31
C LEU A 231 1.82 10.61 8.52
N GLY A 232 2.12 11.37 9.58
CA GLY A 232 1.31 11.42 10.80
C GLY A 232 1.24 10.10 11.57
N TRP A 233 2.36 9.36 11.68
CA TRP A 233 2.37 8.09 12.40
C TRP A 233 1.91 8.25 13.86
N PRO A 234 1.08 7.32 14.38
CA PRO A 234 0.62 7.37 15.77
C PRO A 234 1.79 7.44 16.76
N GLY A 235 1.64 8.25 17.82
CA GLY A 235 2.69 8.47 18.81
C GLY A 235 3.18 7.17 19.47
N TYR A 236 2.29 6.19 19.68
CA TYR A 236 2.68 4.89 20.22
C TYR A 236 3.62 4.12 19.29
N TYR A 237 3.41 4.20 17.97
CA TYR A 237 4.23 3.48 16.98
C TYR A 237 5.61 4.12 16.86
N ARG A 238 5.68 5.45 16.88
CA ARG A 238 6.97 6.18 16.92
C ARG A 238 7.78 5.83 18.17
N ARG A 239 7.13 5.78 19.33
CA ARG A 239 7.77 5.38 20.60
C ARG A 239 8.22 3.92 20.57
N LEU A 240 7.40 3.02 20.03
CA LEU A 240 7.75 1.62 19.85
C LEU A 240 9.00 1.49 18.96
N ARG A 241 9.03 2.18 17.81
CA ARG A 241 10.20 2.18 16.92
C ARG A 241 11.46 2.67 17.61
N LEU A 242 11.38 3.76 18.38
CA LEU A 242 12.51 4.26 19.14
C LEU A 242 13.05 3.20 20.12
N ILE A 243 12.17 2.57 20.91
CA ILE A 243 12.57 1.57 21.91
C ILE A 243 13.19 0.35 21.23
N LEU A 244 12.55 -0.19 20.18
CA LEU A 244 13.04 -1.38 19.48
C LEU A 244 14.37 -1.11 18.78
N SER A 245 14.49 0.00 18.04
CA SER A 245 15.75 0.35 17.36
C SER A 245 16.88 0.60 18.36
N ALA A 246 16.60 1.28 19.49
CA ALA A 246 17.59 1.47 20.54
C ALA A 246 18.05 0.13 21.15
N ALA A 247 17.11 -0.78 21.44
CA ALA A 247 17.44 -2.10 21.98
C ALA A 247 18.31 -2.91 21.01
N VAL A 248 17.99 -2.89 19.71
CA VAL A 248 18.80 -3.55 18.67
C VAL A 248 20.19 -2.94 18.59
N MET A 249 20.30 -1.61 18.51
CA MET A 249 21.60 -0.92 18.44
C MET A 249 22.47 -1.20 19.66
N ILE A 250 21.90 -1.16 20.87
CA ILE A 250 22.63 -1.49 22.10
C ILE A 250 23.10 -2.94 22.05
N THR A 251 22.24 -3.87 21.65
CA THR A 251 22.59 -5.29 21.57
C THR A 251 23.75 -5.55 20.60
N LEU A 252 23.68 -4.97 19.40
CA LEU A 252 24.73 -5.12 18.39
C LEU A 252 26.04 -4.43 18.82
N ALA A 253 25.96 -3.26 19.44
CA ALA A 253 27.14 -2.57 19.98
C ALA A 253 27.80 -3.36 21.12
N THR A 254 27.01 -3.91 22.04
CA THR A 254 27.54 -4.76 23.12
C THR A 254 28.16 -6.04 22.57
N ALA A 255 27.52 -6.70 21.60
CA ALA A 255 28.08 -7.87 20.93
C ALA A 255 29.43 -7.56 20.27
N TRP A 256 29.52 -6.44 19.57
CA TRP A 256 30.76 -5.97 18.95
C TRP A 256 31.87 -5.75 19.98
N LEU A 257 31.57 -5.08 21.09
CA LEU A 257 32.54 -4.85 22.17
C LEU A 257 33.01 -6.16 22.83
N ILE A 258 32.13 -7.14 23.01
CA ILE A 258 32.50 -8.46 23.56
C ILE A 258 33.48 -9.18 22.64
N LEU A 259 33.20 -9.18 21.33
CA LEU A 259 34.05 -9.84 20.34
C LEU A 259 35.42 -9.17 20.21
N LEU A 260 35.50 -7.84 20.32
CA LEU A 260 36.77 -7.12 20.36
C LEU A 260 37.60 -7.38 21.63
N ALA A 261 36.93 -7.55 22.77
CA ALA A 261 37.60 -7.70 24.05
C ALA A 261 38.16 -9.10 24.30
N ILE A 262 37.61 -10.13 23.63
CA ILE A 262 38.01 -11.52 23.81
C ILE A 262 38.23 -12.17 22.44
N PRO A 263 39.46 -12.04 21.88
CA PRO A 263 39.82 -12.59 20.57
C PRO A 263 39.90 -14.12 20.57
#